data_AF-A0A847NH25-F1
#
_entry.id   AF-A0A847NH25-F1
#
_cell.length_a   1.000
_cell.length_b   1.000
_cell.length_c   1.000
_cell.angle_alpha   90.00
_cell.angle_beta   90.00
_cell.angle_gamma   90.00
#
_symmetry.space_group_name_H-M   'P 1'
#
loop_
_entity.id
_entity.type
_entity.pdbx_description
1 polymer ?
#
loop_
_entity_poly.entity_id
_entity_poly.type
_entity_poly.pdbx_seq_one_letter_code
_entity_poly.pdbx_strand_id
1 'polypeptide(L)'
;MKNKERIFYALMFMVLIMVFYFKRMEFIDLIASSGEKNLELTNENKRLEELNLENMMAIENLKNEVENLKEDLEAYRGFDDAILSNLKVKGFTGDLEDIVLDLQSRSELIPFDGVLGGTMGFYSDKHIQVLTDKWVLAYFEDGHIFGFILLEYDIKDGEITWKVID
;
A
#
# COMPACT_ATOMS: atom_id res chain seq x y z
N MET A 1 -53.61 -26.99 -70.48
CA MET A 1 -53.08 -27.30 -69.14
C MET A 1 -51.56 -27.14 -69.02
N LYS A 2 -50.74 -27.66 -69.94
CA LYS A 2 -49.26 -27.66 -69.87
C LYS A 2 -48.55 -26.32 -69.58
N ASN A 3 -49.07 -25.17 -70.04
CA ASN A 3 -48.39 -23.88 -69.83
C ASN A 3 -48.54 -23.35 -68.40
N LYS A 4 -49.66 -23.63 -67.71
CA LYS A 4 -49.89 -23.19 -66.33
C LYS A 4 -48.99 -23.95 -65.34
N GLU A 5 -48.82 -25.25 -65.56
CA GLU A 5 -47.91 -26.09 -64.75
C GLU A 5 -46.45 -25.65 -64.90
N ARG A 6 -45.99 -25.35 -66.12
CA ARG A 6 -44.63 -24.83 -66.36
C ARG A 6 -44.37 -23.50 -65.65
N ILE A 7 -45.34 -22.58 -65.66
CA ILE A 7 -45.26 -21.31 -64.94
C ILE A 7 -45.20 -21.55 -63.42
N PHE A 8 -46.01 -22.47 -62.92
CA PHE A 8 -45.99 -22.85 -61.50
C PHE A 8 -44.62 -23.40 -61.05
N TYR A 9 -44.04 -24.33 -61.82
CA TYR A 9 -42.69 -24.86 -61.51
C TYR A 9 -41.59 -23.79 -61.62
N ALA A 10 -41.69 -22.88 -62.60
CA ALA A 10 -40.75 -21.77 -62.72
C ALA A 10 -40.81 -20.82 -61.51
N LEU A 11 -42.02 -20.52 -61.02
CA LEU A 11 -42.22 -19.73 -59.80
C LEU A 11 -41.68 -20.44 -58.55
N MET A 12 -41.94 -21.74 -58.41
CA MET A 12 -41.40 -22.54 -57.30
C MET A 12 -39.86 -22.52 -57.30
N PHE A 13 -39.24 -22.67 -58.46
CA PHE A 13 -37.79 -22.63 -58.61
C PHE A 13 -37.22 -21.24 -58.31
N MET A 14 -37.90 -20.17 -58.75
CA MET A 14 -37.54 -18.79 -58.43
C MET A 14 -37.58 -18.56 -56.91
N VAL A 15 -38.60 -19.06 -56.20
CA VAL A 15 -38.70 -18.96 -54.74
C VAL A 15 -37.54 -19.70 -54.06
N LEU A 16 -37.18 -20.91 -54.52
CA LEU A 16 -36.04 -21.65 -53.98
C LEU A 16 -34.72 -20.90 -54.16
N ILE A 17 -34.49 -20.30 -55.34
CA ILE A 17 -33.31 -19.47 -55.59
C ILE A 17 -33.28 -18.27 -54.63
N MET A 18 -34.44 -17.62 -54.43
CA MET A 18 -34.54 -16.47 -53.54
C MET A 18 -34.22 -16.85 -52.09
N VAL A 19 -34.74 -17.98 -51.60
CA VAL A 19 -34.41 -18.51 -50.26
C VAL A 19 -32.92 -18.83 -50.15
N PHE A 20 -32.33 -19.46 -51.16
CA PHE A 20 -30.90 -19.76 -51.17
C PHE A 20 -30.06 -18.48 -51.15
N TYR A 21 -30.47 -17.46 -51.91
CA TYR A 21 -29.81 -16.16 -51.93
C TYR A 21 -29.86 -15.50 -50.54
N PHE A 22 -31.03 -15.46 -49.90
CA PHE A 22 -31.17 -14.91 -48.55
C PHE A 22 -30.33 -15.68 -47.52
N LYS A 23 -30.35 -17.01 -47.56
CA LYS A 23 -29.55 -17.84 -46.65
C LYS A 23 -28.06 -17.65 -46.86
N ARG A 24 -27.62 -17.46 -48.11
CA ARG A 24 -26.23 -17.14 -48.42
C ARG A 24 -25.82 -15.77 -47.87
N MET A 25 -26.67 -14.75 -47.97
CA MET A 25 -26.38 -13.43 -47.41
C MET A 25 -26.24 -13.48 -45.88
N GLU A 26 -27.20 -14.12 -45.19
CA GLU A 26 -27.16 -14.32 -43.73
C GLU A 26 -25.87 -15.03 -43.28
N PHE A 27 -25.43 -16.03 -44.04
CA PHE A 27 -24.20 -16.78 -43.74
C PHE A 27 -22.94 -15.93 -43.95
N ILE A 28 -22.90 -15.08 -44.98
CA ILE A 28 -21.78 -14.15 -45.22
C ILE A 28 -21.67 -13.14 -44.07
N ASP A 29 -22.79 -12.56 -43.63
CA ASP A 29 -22.82 -11.60 -42.52
C ASP A 29 -22.41 -12.25 -41.19
N LEU A 30 -22.79 -13.51 -40.97
CA LEU A 30 -22.38 -14.27 -39.80
C LEU A 30 -20.87 -14.55 -39.80
N ILE A 31 -20.28 -14.89 -40.95
CA ILE A 31 -18.83 -15.09 -41.06
C ILE A 31 -18.08 -13.79 -40.79
N ALA A 32 -18.56 -12.67 -41.34
CA ALA A 32 -17.94 -11.37 -41.15
C ALA A 32 -17.94 -10.95 -39.67
N SER A 33 -19.10 -11.00 -39.00
CA SER A 33 -19.22 -10.62 -37.58
C SER A 33 -18.47 -11.58 -36.64
N SER A 34 -18.45 -12.88 -36.94
CA SER A 34 -17.64 -13.86 -36.20
C SER A 34 -16.14 -13.59 -36.35
N GLY A 35 -15.69 -13.22 -37.56
CA GLY A 35 -14.29 -12.83 -37.80
C GLY A 35 -13.88 -11.60 -37.01
N GLU A 36 -14.72 -10.57 -37.01
CA GLU A 36 -14.51 -9.34 -36.23
C GLU A 36 -14.43 -9.63 -34.73
N LYS A 37 -15.37 -10.41 -34.20
CA LYS A 37 -15.37 -10.80 -32.78
C LYS A 37 -14.13 -11.63 -32.40
N ASN A 38 -13.68 -12.52 -33.27
CA ASN A 38 -12.45 -13.29 -33.01
C ASN A 38 -11.21 -12.38 -32.99
N LEU A 39 -11.16 -11.36 -33.86
CA LEU A 39 -10.08 -10.37 -33.86
C LEU A 39 -10.09 -9.55 -32.57
N GLU A 40 -11.27 -9.09 -32.14
CA GLU A 40 -11.46 -8.35 -30.90
C GLU A 40 -10.99 -9.17 -29.68
N LEU A 41 -11.45 -10.43 -29.57
CA LEU A 41 -11.03 -11.34 -28.51
C LEU A 41 -9.52 -11.61 -28.53
N THR A 42 -8.93 -11.73 -29.73
CA THR A 42 -7.48 -11.92 -29.87
C THR A 42 -6.71 -10.72 -29.34
N ASN A 43 -7.16 -9.51 -29.67
CA ASN A 43 -6.53 -8.27 -29.21
C ASN A 43 -6.67 -8.10 -27.70
N GLU A 44 -7.85 -8.39 -27.14
CA GLU A 44 -8.08 -8.28 -25.69
C GLU A 44 -7.26 -9.31 -24.92
N ASN A 45 -7.15 -10.56 -25.41
CA ASN A 45 -6.28 -11.56 -24.80
C ASN A 45 -4.82 -11.11 -24.79
N LYS A 46 -4.32 -10.56 -25.90
CA LYS A 46 -2.95 -10.03 -25.98
C LYS A 46 -2.74 -8.89 -24.96
N ARG A 47 -3.70 -7.98 -24.86
CA ARG A 47 -3.66 -6.89 -23.88
C ARG A 47 -3.65 -7.41 -22.44
N LEU A 48 -4.45 -8.43 -22.14
CA LEU A 48 -4.48 -9.07 -20.83
C LEU A 48 -3.15 -9.77 -20.51
N GLU A 49 -2.52 -10.42 -21.49
CA GLU A 49 -1.18 -11.01 -21.33
C GLU A 49 -0.12 -9.96 -21.01
N GLU A 50 -0.12 -8.83 -21.74
CA GLU A 50 0.79 -7.71 -21.51
C GLU A 50 0.58 -7.11 -20.11
N LEU A 51 -0.67 -6.87 -19.72
CA LEU A 51 -1.02 -6.34 -18.39
C LEU A 51 -0.64 -7.34 -17.28
N ASN A 52 -0.83 -8.64 -17.51
CA ASN A 52 -0.44 -9.66 -16.54
C ASN A 52 1.08 -9.71 -16.36
N LEU A 53 1.85 -9.54 -17.44
CA LEU A 53 3.30 -9.45 -17.37
C LEU A 53 3.75 -8.21 -16.60
N GLU A 54 3.16 -7.05 -16.88
CA GLU A 54 3.42 -5.81 -16.15
C GLU A 54 3.15 -5.97 -14.65
N ASN A 55 1.99 -6.53 -14.29
CA ASN A 55 1.63 -6.78 -12.90
C ASN A 55 2.60 -7.77 -12.22
N MET A 56 3.05 -8.82 -12.93
CA MET A 56 4.05 -9.75 -12.38
C MET A 56 5.37 -9.05 -12.06
N MET A 57 5.86 -8.20 -12.96
CA MET A 57 7.08 -7.41 -12.72
C MET A 57 6.90 -6.44 -11.55
N ALA A 58 5.75 -5.78 -11.46
CA ALA A 58 5.45 -4.86 -10.35
C ALA A 58 5.42 -5.60 -9.00
N ILE A 59 4.80 -6.78 -8.94
CA ILE A 59 4.77 -7.62 -7.74
C ILE A 59 6.18 -8.06 -7.34
N GLU A 60 7.01 -8.45 -8.31
CA GLU A 60 8.40 -8.84 -8.03
C GLU A 60 9.22 -7.68 -7.47
N ASN A 61 9.10 -6.49 -8.06
CA ASN A 61 9.78 -5.29 -7.58
C ASN A 61 9.34 -4.92 -6.15
N LEU A 62 8.03 -4.92 -5.89
CA LEU A 62 7.49 -4.65 -4.56
C LEU A 62 7.97 -5.69 -3.54
N LYS A 63 8.06 -6.96 -3.93
CA LYS A 63 8.56 -8.02 -3.06
C LYS A 63 10.03 -7.77 -2.67
N ASN A 64 10.85 -7.36 -3.63
CA ASN A 64 12.26 -7.04 -3.37
C ASN A 64 12.39 -5.80 -2.47
N GLU A 65 11.57 -4.77 -2.68
CA GLU A 65 11.53 -3.59 -1.82
C GLU A 65 11.14 -3.93 -0.37
N VAL A 66 10.11 -4.76 -0.19
CA VAL A 66 9.70 -5.25 1.13
C VAL A 66 10.81 -6.05 1.81
N GLU A 67 11.55 -6.87 1.07
CA GLU A 67 12.64 -7.66 1.64
C GLU A 67 13.80 -6.77 2.11
N ASN A 68 14.20 -5.79 1.29
CA ASN A 68 15.23 -4.82 1.67
C ASN A 68 14.82 -4.01 2.91
N LEU A 69 13.57 -3.55 2.96
CA LEU A 69 13.05 -2.81 4.13
C LEU A 69 13.01 -3.67 5.40
N LYS A 70 12.77 -4.98 5.28
CA LYS A 70 12.86 -5.90 6.43
C LYS A 70 14.29 -6.06 6.90
N GLU A 71 15.25 -6.18 6.00
CA GLU A 71 16.67 -6.28 6.37
C GLU A 71 17.12 -5.05 7.14
N ASP A 72 16.75 -3.85 6.66
CA ASP A 72 17.00 -2.59 7.37
C ASP A 72 16.34 -2.60 8.76
N LEU A 73 15.08 -3.04 8.86
CA LEU A 73 14.35 -3.11 10.13
C LEU A 73 14.95 -4.09 11.13
N GLU A 74 15.45 -5.25 10.69
CA GLU A 74 16.10 -6.23 11.57
C GLU A 74 17.40 -5.67 12.18
N ALA A 75 18.14 -4.84 11.43
CA ALA A 75 19.30 -4.13 11.98
C ALA A 75 18.88 -3.18 13.12
N TYR A 76 17.77 -2.44 12.96
CA TYR A 76 17.21 -1.59 14.02
C TYR A 76 16.72 -2.38 15.23
N ARG A 77 16.05 -3.52 15.03
CA ARG A 77 15.64 -4.41 16.15
C ARG A 77 16.82 -4.88 16.99
N GLY A 78 17.97 -5.16 16.35
CA GLY A 78 19.19 -5.52 17.07
C GLY A 78 19.66 -4.42 18.04
N PHE A 79 19.44 -3.14 17.71
CA PHE A 79 19.71 -2.03 18.63
C PHE A 79 18.69 -1.99 19.77
N ASP A 80 17.40 -2.12 19.48
CA ASP A 80 16.34 -2.10 20.49
C ASP A 80 16.53 -3.23 21.52
N ASP A 81 16.87 -4.44 21.06
CA ASP A 81 17.16 -5.60 21.91
C ASP A 81 18.38 -5.33 22.81
N ALA A 82 19.42 -4.68 22.29
CA ALA A 82 20.60 -4.33 23.07
C ALA A 82 20.28 -3.29 24.15
N ILE A 83 19.47 -2.28 23.82
CA ILE A 83 19.00 -1.27 24.77
C ILE A 83 18.15 -1.95 25.86
N LEU A 84 17.15 -2.76 25.49
CA LEU A 84 16.30 -3.47 26.43
C LEU A 84 17.08 -4.42 27.33
N SER A 85 18.08 -5.12 26.80
CA SER A 85 18.97 -5.98 27.60
C SER A 85 19.69 -5.17 28.69
N ASN A 86 20.25 -4.02 28.34
CA ASN A 86 20.93 -3.14 29.30
C ASN A 86 19.96 -2.56 30.34
N LEU A 87 18.75 -2.18 29.92
CA LEU A 87 17.72 -1.68 30.83
C LEU A 87 17.22 -2.76 31.80
N LYS A 88 17.08 -4.01 31.34
CA LYS A 88 16.72 -5.16 32.19
C LYS A 88 17.76 -5.40 33.28
N VAL A 89 19.06 -5.22 32.98
CA VAL A 89 20.13 -5.28 33.99
C VAL A 89 19.97 -4.17 35.05
N LYS A 90 19.40 -3.02 34.69
CA LYS A 90 19.06 -1.93 35.63
C LYS A 90 17.74 -2.14 36.39
N GLY A 91 17.07 -3.27 36.19
CA GLY A 91 15.80 -3.60 36.86
C GLY A 91 14.54 -3.12 36.14
N PHE A 92 14.65 -2.64 34.89
CA PHE A 92 13.50 -2.30 34.07
C PHE A 92 12.81 -3.55 33.53
N THR A 93 11.48 -3.61 33.66
CA THR A 93 10.67 -4.77 33.23
C THR A 93 9.71 -4.45 32.09
N GLY A 94 9.68 -3.19 31.64
CA GLY A 94 8.84 -2.74 30.53
C GLY A 94 9.51 -2.87 29.17
N ASP A 95 8.88 -2.25 28.18
CA ASP A 95 9.36 -2.13 26.81
C ASP A 95 9.82 -0.70 26.51
N LEU A 96 10.47 -0.46 25.36
CA LEU A 96 10.93 0.89 24.98
C LEU A 96 9.75 1.87 24.85
N GLU A 97 8.58 1.36 24.47
CA GLU A 97 7.32 2.12 24.40
C GLU A 97 6.96 2.76 25.75
N ASP A 98 7.24 2.08 26.88
CA ASP A 98 6.93 2.61 28.21
C ASP A 98 7.78 3.85 28.55
N ILE A 99 9.03 3.89 28.05
CA ILE A 99 9.91 5.07 28.19
C ILE A 99 9.34 6.24 27.37
N VAL A 100 8.87 5.97 26.16
CA VAL A 100 8.25 6.97 25.29
C VAL A 100 6.97 7.53 25.93
N LEU A 101 6.10 6.64 26.43
CA LEU A 101 4.85 7.03 27.09
C LEU A 101 5.08 7.81 28.38
N ASP A 102 6.10 7.46 29.18
CA ASP A 102 6.46 8.27 30.35
C ASP A 102 6.88 9.67 29.89
N LEU A 103 7.80 9.80 28.92
CA LEU A 103 8.25 11.10 28.42
C LEU A 103 7.10 11.98 27.90
N GLN A 104 6.12 11.39 27.22
CA GLN A 104 4.95 12.13 26.73
C GLN A 104 4.14 12.80 27.84
N SER A 105 4.18 12.24 29.05
CA SER A 105 3.54 12.84 30.23
C SER A 105 4.35 13.99 30.86
N ARG A 106 5.60 14.21 30.41
CA ARG A 106 6.59 15.09 31.04
C ARG A 106 6.77 16.44 30.33
N SER A 107 5.67 17.11 29.97
CA SER A 107 5.72 18.42 29.31
C SER A 107 6.54 19.47 30.07
N GLU A 108 6.69 19.34 31.39
CA GLU A 108 7.50 20.20 32.25
C GLU A 108 9.00 20.17 31.95
N LEU A 109 9.48 19.18 31.18
CA LEU A 109 10.87 19.09 30.75
C LEU A 109 11.19 20.05 29.60
N ILE A 110 10.18 20.60 28.93
CA ILE A 110 10.38 21.52 27.81
C ILE A 110 10.64 22.93 28.37
N PRO A 111 11.81 23.54 28.10
CA PRO A 111 12.19 24.82 28.72
C PRO A 111 11.59 26.04 28.00
N PHE A 112 10.57 25.83 27.16
CA PHE A 112 9.93 26.85 26.34
C PHE A 112 8.45 26.94 26.68
N ASP A 113 7.94 28.16 26.75
CA ASP A 113 6.50 28.39 26.86
C ASP A 113 5.84 28.31 25.49
N GLY A 114 4.59 27.85 25.47
CA GLY A 114 3.76 27.88 24.27
C GLY A 114 3.35 29.31 23.89
N VAL A 115 3.08 29.52 22.61
CA VAL A 115 2.65 30.80 22.02
C VAL A 115 1.24 30.70 21.47
N LEU A 116 0.56 31.84 21.38
CA LEU A 116 -0.78 31.95 20.78
C LEU A 116 -1.83 30.99 21.39
N GLY A 117 -1.65 30.62 22.66
CA GLY A 117 -2.53 29.69 23.36
C GLY A 117 -2.22 28.20 23.10
N GLY A 118 -1.15 27.89 22.37
CA GLY A 118 -0.59 26.55 22.29
C GLY A 118 0.03 26.10 23.62
N THR A 119 0.10 24.78 23.82
CA THR A 119 0.74 24.15 24.97
C THR A 119 1.90 23.32 24.46
N MET A 120 3.09 23.49 25.05
CA MET A 120 4.24 22.66 24.71
C MET A 120 4.03 21.22 25.15
N GLY A 121 4.36 20.28 24.28
CA GLY A 121 4.31 18.87 24.62
C GLY A 121 5.02 17.97 23.62
N PHE A 122 5.19 16.72 24.04
CA PHE A 122 5.67 15.63 23.20
C PHE A 122 4.46 14.86 22.66
N TYR A 123 3.98 15.21 21.47
CA TYR A 123 2.70 14.71 20.95
C TYR A 123 2.80 13.51 20.00
N SER A 124 4.01 13.09 19.63
CA SER A 124 4.21 12.00 18.66
C SER A 124 5.26 11.01 19.14
N ASP A 125 4.82 9.76 19.32
CA ASP A 125 5.64 8.56 19.52
C ASP A 125 6.74 8.42 18.44
N LYS A 126 6.38 8.64 17.17
CA LYS A 126 7.28 8.51 16.01
C LYS A 126 8.45 9.50 16.00
N HIS A 127 8.35 10.58 16.77
CA HIS A 127 9.40 11.60 16.86
C HIS A 127 10.11 11.59 18.23
N ILE A 128 9.96 10.51 18.99
CA ILE A 128 10.72 10.22 20.20
C ILE A 128 11.57 8.98 19.91
N GLN A 129 12.89 9.14 19.95
CA GLN A 129 13.85 8.07 19.66
C GLN A 129 14.65 7.74 20.91
N VAL A 130 14.48 6.52 21.42
CA VAL A 130 15.37 5.97 22.45
C VAL A 130 16.68 5.57 21.79
N LEU A 131 17.73 6.35 22.04
CA LEU A 131 19.01 6.19 21.34
C LEU A 131 19.90 5.12 22.01
N THR A 132 19.83 5.04 23.34
CA THR A 132 20.63 4.14 24.17
C THR A 132 19.85 3.81 25.44
N ASP A 133 20.44 3.02 26.34
CA ASP A 133 19.93 2.76 27.69
C ASP A 133 20.04 3.98 28.64
N LYS A 134 20.26 5.18 28.09
CA LYS A 134 20.57 6.40 28.81
C LYS A 134 20.04 7.67 28.13
N TRP A 135 19.93 7.71 26.80
CA TRP A 135 19.58 8.93 26.08
C TRP A 135 18.36 8.77 25.19
N VAL A 136 17.56 9.83 25.11
CA VAL A 136 16.40 9.97 24.23
C VAL A 136 16.49 11.29 23.49
N LEU A 137 16.24 11.27 22.18
CA LEU A 137 16.02 12.48 21.38
C LEU A 137 14.53 12.62 21.13
N ALA A 138 13.94 13.76 21.49
CA ALA A 138 12.50 13.97 21.37
C ALA A 138 12.17 15.27 20.65
N TYR A 139 11.21 15.20 19.73
CA TYR A 139 10.55 16.37 19.15
C TYR A 139 9.47 16.89 20.08
N PHE A 140 9.43 18.21 20.27
CA PHE A 140 8.36 18.88 21.00
C PHE A 140 7.77 20.02 20.17
N GLU A 141 6.51 20.34 20.41
CA GLU A 141 5.82 21.46 19.75
C GLU A 141 4.64 21.97 20.58
N ASP A 142 4.07 23.11 20.17
CA ASP A 142 2.79 23.62 20.64
C ASP A 142 1.76 23.87 19.51
N GLY A 143 2.09 23.43 18.29
CA GLY A 143 1.34 23.69 17.06
C GLY A 143 1.73 24.97 16.31
N HIS A 144 2.62 25.80 16.84
CA HIS A 144 3.12 27.02 16.20
C HIS A 144 4.64 27.08 16.14
N ILE A 145 5.32 26.68 17.22
CA ILE A 145 6.76 26.54 17.30
C ILE A 145 7.11 25.11 17.74
N PHE A 146 8.31 24.69 17.36
CA PHE A 146 8.77 23.33 17.58
C PHE A 146 10.28 23.29 17.79
N GLY A 147 10.76 22.17 18.30
CA GLY A 147 12.17 21.91 18.48
C GLY A 147 12.46 20.44 18.75
N PHE A 148 13.74 20.17 18.98
CA PHE A 148 14.23 18.89 19.45
C PHE A 148 14.96 19.10 20.76
N ILE A 149 14.85 18.13 21.66
CA ILE A 149 15.50 18.13 22.95
C ILE A 149 16.20 16.78 23.16
N LEU A 150 17.42 16.82 23.67
CA LEU A 150 18.17 15.64 24.09
C LEU A 150 17.99 15.47 25.59
N LEU A 151 17.48 14.31 25.99
CA LEU A 151 17.27 13.96 27.39
C LEU A 151 18.17 12.79 27.79
N GLU A 152 18.66 12.86 29.03
CA GLU A 152 19.20 11.71 29.76
C GLU A 152 18.10 11.15 30.65
N TYR A 153 18.00 9.82 30.69
CA TYR A 153 17.09 9.10 31.58
C TYR A 153 17.81 8.02 32.38
N ASP A 154 17.28 7.74 33.57
CA ASP A 154 17.73 6.66 34.45
C ASP A 154 16.53 5.99 35.10
N ILE A 155 16.66 4.69 35.40
CA ILE A 155 15.58 3.86 35.94
C ILE A 155 15.98 3.37 37.32
N LYS A 156 15.18 3.73 38.33
CA LYS A 156 15.37 3.28 39.72
C LYS A 156 14.05 2.83 40.29
N ASP A 157 14.02 1.60 40.81
CA ASP A 157 12.84 1.02 41.45
C ASP A 157 11.57 1.05 40.56
N GLY A 158 11.76 1.01 39.23
CA GLY A 158 10.69 1.07 38.24
C GLY A 158 10.23 2.48 37.87
N GLU A 159 10.78 3.52 38.49
CA GLU A 159 10.51 4.92 38.14
C GLU A 159 11.57 5.45 37.15
N ILE A 160 11.09 6.18 36.14
CA ILE A 160 11.94 6.84 35.14
C ILE A 160 12.19 8.28 35.60
N THR A 161 13.47 8.63 35.68
CA THR A 161 13.91 9.99 35.99
C THR A 161 14.55 10.62 34.77
N TRP A 162 14.30 11.91 34.56
CA TRP A 162 14.70 12.63 33.36
C TRP A 162 15.59 13.83 33.67
N LYS A 163 16.47 14.14 32.73
CA LYS A 163 17.32 15.32 32.77
C LYS A 163 17.50 15.87 31.35
N VAL A 164 17.18 17.15 31.16
CA VAL A 164 17.48 17.86 29.92
C VAL A 164 18.99 18.04 29.77
N ILE A 165 19.52 17.71 28.59
CA ILE A 165 20.93 17.84 28.26
C ILE A 165 21.16 19.01 27.30
N ASP A 166 20.37 19.09 26.23
CA ASP A 166 20.42 20.12 25.18
C ASP A 166 19.01 20.37 24.63
#